data_AF-A0A2S2KRF9-F1
#
_entry.id   AF-A0A2S2KRF9-F1
#
_cell.length_a   1.000
_cell.length_b   1.000
_cell.length_c   1.000
_cell.angle_alpha   90.00
_cell.angle_beta   90.00
_cell.angle_gamma   90.00
#
_symmetry.space_group_name_H-M   'P 1'
#
loop_
_entity.id
_entity.type
_entity.pdbx_description
1 polymer ?
#
loop_
_entity_poly.entity_id
_entity_poly.type
_entity_poly.pdbx_seq_one_letter_code
_entity_poly.pdbx_strand_id
1 'polypeptide(L)'
;MTKLLYASIIASVIVMSVFSADAFAQSDFKKIEGDDLNNPVSQDILAKIEFAKKQFMQAKETENKRNAQQKLIDEQRAISQESLKQELQRMEKTYEEFTPRNAFAKYVSNLNATNHGIFWDQFDYLHAKISLARDARDSVIKQGGTFSEAMKQYVQFAKMPKIEMQNIVRELNIKHNLAQEDIQSNFDMNGKLPRYENDIEAPCYGCTAKISKVQIDSKQSVPITRTVFEPKPTQISDLKDSLSDLQSQFLESKNIIAQKKMVFEMNEIIKRIQELQ
;
A
#
# COMPACT_ATOMS: atom_id res chain seq x y z
N MET A 1 22.70 -16.05 -53.72
CA MET A 1 21.58 -15.18 -53.29
C MET A 1 21.91 -14.68 -51.89
N THR A 2 22.70 -13.63 -51.75
CA THR A 2 22.27 -12.21 -51.68
C THR A 2 21.21 -11.98 -50.61
N LYS A 3 21.35 -11.14 -49.58
CA LYS A 3 22.36 -10.21 -49.05
C LYS A 3 21.92 -10.04 -47.57
N LEU A 4 22.77 -10.22 -46.55
CA LEU A 4 23.68 -9.21 -45.98
C LEU A 4 22.98 -7.92 -45.51
N LEU A 5 23.21 -7.61 -44.21
CA LEU A 5 23.13 -6.31 -43.53
C LEU A 5 21.70 -5.90 -43.12
N TYR A 6 21.38 -5.52 -41.88
CA TYR A 6 22.07 -4.66 -40.90
C TYR A 6 21.59 -5.08 -39.49
N ALA A 7 22.44 -5.37 -38.50
CA ALA A 7 23.24 -4.41 -37.73
C ALA A 7 22.33 -3.28 -37.20
N SER A 8 22.09 -3.16 -35.90
CA SER A 8 22.97 -2.39 -35.01
C SER A 8 22.10 -1.38 -34.26
N ILE A 9 22.15 -1.39 -32.92
CA ILE A 9 22.06 -0.21 -32.02
C ILE A 9 20.66 0.47 -32.06
N ILE A 10 19.90 0.60 -30.97
CA ILE A 10 20.10 1.62 -29.93
C ILE A 10 19.19 1.32 -28.73
N ALA A 11 19.83 1.23 -27.57
CA ALA A 11 19.26 1.61 -26.29
C ALA A 11 18.99 3.12 -26.27
N SER A 12 17.72 3.50 -26.13
CA SER A 12 17.15 4.80 -25.70
C SER A 12 15.77 4.84 -26.35
N VAL A 13 14.67 5.19 -25.67
CA VAL A 13 14.39 6.55 -25.24
C VAL A 13 13.53 6.50 -23.97
N ILE A 14 14.15 6.90 -22.86
CA ILE A 14 13.50 7.71 -21.84
C ILE A 14 13.49 9.15 -22.39
N VAL A 15 12.29 9.73 -22.42
CA VAL A 15 11.99 11.17 -22.31
C VAL A 15 12.27 12.06 -23.52
N MET A 16 11.26 12.90 -23.77
CA MET A 16 11.16 14.05 -24.67
C MET A 16 10.71 13.80 -26.10
N SER A 17 9.40 13.82 -26.32
CA SER A 17 8.85 14.77 -27.29
C SER A 17 8.41 15.99 -26.46
N VAL A 18 9.26 17.00 -26.28
CA VAL A 18 9.48 18.09 -27.24
C VAL A 18 8.31 18.21 -28.21
N PHE A 19 7.66 19.36 -28.16
CA PHE A 19 6.83 19.86 -29.24
C PHE A 19 7.62 19.82 -30.55
N SER A 20 7.55 18.73 -31.29
CA SER A 20 7.74 18.77 -32.74
C SER A 20 6.40 19.22 -33.31
N ALA A 21 6.22 20.55 -33.29
CA ALA A 21 5.47 21.17 -34.36
C ALA A 21 6.19 20.74 -35.64
N ASP A 22 5.63 19.78 -36.37
CA ASP A 22 5.87 19.52 -37.81
C ASP A 22 5.18 18.20 -38.20
N ALA A 23 3.85 18.21 -38.18
CA ALA A 23 3.04 17.25 -38.93
C ALA A 23 1.82 17.95 -39.55
N PHE A 24 2.07 19.15 -40.10
CA PHE A 24 1.23 19.83 -41.09
C PHE A 24 2.13 20.80 -41.87
N ALA A 25 3.05 20.29 -42.70
CA ALA A 25 3.82 21.16 -43.59
C ALA A 25 4.35 20.43 -44.83
N GLN A 26 3.43 19.92 -45.65
CA GLN A 26 3.66 20.00 -47.10
C GLN A 26 2.38 20.44 -47.77
N SER A 27 2.23 21.76 -47.88
CA SER A 27 1.28 22.38 -48.77
C SER A 27 1.95 23.62 -49.33
N ASP A 28 2.26 23.61 -50.62
CA ASP A 28 2.42 24.82 -51.39
C ASP A 28 1.12 25.62 -51.24
N PHE A 29 1.12 26.58 -50.31
CA PHE A 29 -0.03 27.45 -50.10
C PHE A 29 -0.13 28.40 -51.27
N LYS A 30 -1.02 28.12 -52.23
CA LYS A 30 -1.38 29.07 -53.27
C LYS A 30 -2.16 30.21 -52.61
N LYS A 31 -1.53 31.38 -52.46
CA LYS A 31 -2.18 32.60 -51.98
C LYS A 31 -3.18 33.06 -53.06
N ILE A 32 -4.47 32.96 -52.77
CA ILE A 32 -5.54 33.43 -53.64
C ILE A 32 -5.86 34.88 -53.25
N GLU A 33 -5.70 35.83 -54.18
CA GLU A 33 -5.98 37.26 -53.96
C GLU A 33 -7.06 37.78 -54.92
N GLY A 34 -7.89 38.69 -54.41
CA GLY A 34 -8.74 39.61 -55.18
C GLY A 34 -9.88 38.97 -55.98
N ASP A 35 -9.59 38.49 -57.18
CA ASP A 35 -10.58 38.11 -58.21
C ASP A 35 -11.00 36.62 -58.13
N ASP A 36 -10.10 35.73 -57.70
CA ASP A 36 -10.38 34.27 -57.57
C ASP A 36 -11.12 33.90 -56.26
N LEU A 37 -11.39 34.89 -55.39
CA LEU A 37 -12.20 34.74 -54.18
C LEU A 37 -13.70 34.64 -54.47
N ASN A 38 -14.13 35.03 -55.68
CA ASN A 38 -15.52 34.97 -56.11
C ASN A 38 -15.90 33.60 -56.73
N ASN A 39 -14.94 32.67 -56.79
CA ASN A 39 -15.19 31.29 -57.22
C ASN A 39 -15.91 30.53 -56.08
N PRO A 40 -17.00 29.79 -56.36
CA PRO A 40 -17.75 29.02 -55.36
C PRO A 40 -16.90 28.07 -54.52
N VAL A 41 -15.79 27.53 -55.06
CA VAL A 41 -14.86 26.67 -54.32
C VAL A 41 -14.06 27.48 -53.27
N SER A 42 -13.59 28.67 -53.63
CA SER A 42 -12.86 29.57 -52.73
C SER A 42 -13.75 30.07 -51.59
N GLN A 43 -15.04 30.35 -51.88
CA GLN A 43 -16.01 30.75 -50.86
C GLN A 43 -16.35 29.62 -49.89
N ASP A 44 -16.50 28.38 -50.35
CA ASP A 44 -16.71 27.21 -49.49
C ASP A 44 -15.51 26.96 -48.57
N ILE A 45 -14.28 27.07 -49.10
CA ILE A 45 -13.05 26.97 -48.30
C ILE A 45 -13.01 28.10 -47.25
N LEU A 46 -13.32 29.34 -47.62
CA LEU A 46 -13.35 30.48 -46.69
C LEU A 46 -14.39 30.28 -45.57
N ALA A 47 -15.60 29.84 -45.93
CA ALA A 47 -16.66 29.54 -44.97
C ALA A 47 -16.26 28.42 -43.99
N LYS A 48 -15.57 27.38 -44.47
CA LYS A 48 -15.03 26.31 -43.63
C LYS A 48 -13.92 26.79 -42.70
N ILE A 49 -13.03 27.68 -43.16
CA ILE A 49 -11.98 28.29 -42.34
C ILE A 49 -12.60 29.16 -41.23
N GLU A 50 -13.59 29.99 -41.57
CA GLU A 50 -14.30 30.81 -40.57
C GLU A 50 -15.04 29.95 -39.54
N PHE A 51 -15.70 28.89 -39.99
CA PHE A 51 -16.36 27.93 -39.12
C PHE A 51 -15.38 27.22 -38.18
N ALA A 52 -14.24 26.76 -38.71
CA ALA A 52 -13.18 26.13 -37.92
C ALA A 52 -12.57 27.10 -36.89
N LYS A 53 -12.34 28.37 -37.27
CA LYS A 53 -11.85 29.41 -36.37
C LYS A 53 -12.84 29.67 -35.22
N LYS A 54 -14.15 29.72 -35.52
CA LYS A 54 -15.19 29.89 -34.50
C LYS A 54 -15.22 28.71 -33.52
N GLN A 55 -15.14 27.48 -34.02
CA GLN A 55 -15.07 26.28 -33.18
C GLN A 55 -13.81 26.25 -32.31
N PHE A 56 -12.65 26.62 -32.87
CA PHE A 56 -11.40 26.69 -32.13
C PHE A 56 -11.45 27.71 -30.98
N MET A 57 -12.00 28.91 -31.23
CA MET A 57 -12.17 29.92 -30.18
C MET A 57 -13.11 29.44 -29.06
N GLN A 58 -14.23 28.79 -29.41
CA GLN A 58 -15.17 28.22 -28.43
C GLN A 58 -14.54 27.09 -27.60
N ALA A 59 -13.74 26.22 -28.23
CA ALA A 59 -13.01 25.16 -27.54
C ALA A 59 -11.99 25.75 -26.55
N LYS A 60 -11.21 26.74 -26.98
CA LYS A 60 -10.22 27.44 -26.13
C LYS A 60 -10.87 28.15 -24.95
N GLU A 61 -12.01 28.80 -25.16
CA GLU A 61 -12.75 29.45 -24.08
C GLU A 61 -13.30 28.44 -23.07
N THR A 62 -13.80 27.29 -23.54
CA THR A 62 -14.30 26.20 -22.70
C THR A 62 -13.18 25.57 -21.87
N GLU A 63 -12.01 25.34 -22.47
CA GLU A 63 -10.83 24.84 -21.78
C GLU A 63 -10.35 25.83 -20.70
N ASN A 64 -10.28 27.11 -21.02
CA ASN A 64 -9.91 28.15 -20.06
C ASN A 64 -10.87 28.19 -18.86
N LYS A 65 -12.18 28.08 -19.10
CA LYS A 65 -13.19 28.02 -18.03
C LYS A 65 -13.02 26.77 -17.17
N ARG A 66 -12.78 25.60 -17.78
CA ARG A 66 -12.51 24.35 -17.05
C ARG A 66 -11.24 24.44 -16.22
N ASN A 67 -10.15 24.98 -16.77
CA ASN A 67 -8.89 25.15 -16.05
C ASN A 67 -9.04 26.12 -14.86
N ALA A 68 -9.79 27.22 -15.04
CA ALA A 68 -10.09 28.14 -13.95
C ALA A 68 -10.91 27.47 -12.84
N GLN A 69 -11.95 26.70 -13.20
CA GLN A 69 -12.74 25.93 -12.23
C GLN A 69 -11.91 24.86 -11.51
N GLN A 70 -11.05 24.15 -12.23
CA GLN A 70 -10.18 23.14 -11.65
C GLN A 70 -9.22 23.75 -10.62
N LYS A 71 -8.62 24.92 -10.92
CA LYS A 71 -7.79 25.66 -9.97
C LYS A 71 -8.55 26.01 -8.68
N LEU A 72 -9.77 26.52 -8.79
CA LEU A 72 -10.61 26.84 -7.62
C LEU A 72 -10.92 25.61 -6.78
N ILE A 73 -11.22 24.47 -7.43
CA ILE A 73 -11.46 23.19 -6.75
C ILE A 73 -10.19 22.73 -6.01
N ASP A 74 -9.03 22.84 -6.65
CA ASP A 74 -7.77 22.40 -6.05
C ASP A 74 -7.32 23.31 -4.90
N GLU A 75 -7.55 24.63 -5.01
CA GLU A 75 -7.39 25.57 -3.90
C GLU A 75 -8.30 25.23 -2.73
N GLN A 76 -9.58 24.95 -2.99
CA GLN A 76 -10.53 24.55 -1.94
C GLN A 76 -10.11 23.24 -1.28
N ARG A 77 -9.66 22.24 -2.06
CA ARG A 77 -9.12 20.98 -1.53
C ARG A 77 -7.91 21.21 -0.64
N ALA A 78 -6.98 22.08 -1.06
CA ALA A 78 -5.79 22.40 -0.28
C ALA A 78 -6.15 23.07 1.06
N ILE A 79 -7.07 24.03 1.06
CA ILE A 79 -7.58 24.68 2.28
C ILE A 79 -8.25 23.66 3.20
N SER A 80 -9.10 22.78 2.67
CA SER A 80 -9.75 21.72 3.46
C SER A 80 -8.74 20.73 4.05
N GLN A 81 -7.71 20.34 3.29
CA GLN A 81 -6.66 19.46 3.77
C GLN A 81 -5.84 20.10 4.90
N GLU A 82 -5.50 21.38 4.77
CA GLU A 82 -4.77 22.11 5.81
C GLU A 82 -5.62 22.27 7.07
N SER A 83 -6.90 22.64 6.93
CA SER A 83 -7.84 22.72 8.07
C SER A 83 -7.98 21.37 8.77
N LEU A 84 -8.13 20.28 8.01
CA LEU A 84 -8.20 18.93 8.54
C LEU A 84 -6.93 18.58 9.31
N LYS A 85 -5.75 18.87 8.75
CA LYS A 85 -4.47 18.61 9.39
C LYS A 85 -4.34 19.36 10.73
N GLN A 86 -4.75 20.62 10.78
CA GLN A 86 -4.74 21.42 12.00
C GLN A 86 -5.71 20.87 13.06
N GLU A 87 -6.90 20.44 12.65
CA GLU A 87 -7.87 19.80 13.56
C GLU A 87 -7.35 18.47 14.10
N LEU A 88 -6.74 17.64 13.25
CA LEU A 88 -6.10 16.40 13.67
C LEU A 88 -4.99 16.64 14.69
N GLN A 89 -4.11 17.61 14.45
CA GLN A 89 -3.06 17.98 15.40
C GLN A 89 -3.62 18.50 16.73
N ARG A 90 -4.67 19.33 16.68
CA ARG A 90 -5.35 19.81 17.89
C ARG A 90 -5.97 18.66 18.67
N MET A 91 -6.62 17.73 17.98
CA MET A 91 -7.22 16.54 18.57
C MET A 91 -6.15 15.65 19.21
N GLU A 92 -5.07 15.35 18.49
CA GLU A 92 -3.93 14.56 19.00
C GLU A 92 -3.36 15.16 20.29
N LYS A 93 -3.15 16.48 20.32
CA LYS A 93 -2.68 17.18 21.53
C LYS A 93 -3.69 17.14 22.67
N THR A 94 -4.98 17.35 22.38
CA THR A 94 -6.04 17.36 23.39
C THR A 94 -6.21 15.99 24.04
N TYR A 95 -6.04 14.92 23.26
CA TYR A 95 -6.22 13.55 23.72
C TYR A 95 -4.90 12.79 23.94
N GLU A 96 -3.77 13.50 24.01
CA GLU A 96 -2.44 12.91 24.16
C GLU A 96 -2.36 11.99 25.38
N GLU A 97 -2.95 12.40 26.50
CA GLU A 97 -2.99 11.62 27.73
C GLU A 97 -3.79 10.32 27.64
N PHE A 98 -4.72 10.23 26.68
CA PHE A 98 -5.58 9.08 26.45
C PHE A 98 -5.03 8.16 25.35
N THR A 99 -3.85 8.46 24.80
CA THR A 99 -3.16 7.51 23.93
C THR A 99 -2.87 6.23 24.70
N PRO A 100 -2.88 5.04 24.04
CA PRO A 100 -2.67 3.77 24.73
C PRO A 100 -1.37 3.75 25.56
N ARG A 101 -0.31 4.38 25.06
CA ARG A 101 0.99 4.45 25.74
C ARG A 101 0.95 5.35 26.96
N ASN A 102 0.33 6.53 26.88
CA ASN A 102 0.29 7.46 28.02
C ASN A 102 -0.69 7.00 29.10
N ALA A 103 -1.83 6.43 28.70
CA ALA A 103 -2.75 5.76 29.62
C ALA A 103 -2.07 4.58 30.34
N PHE A 104 -1.30 3.77 29.61
CA PHE A 104 -0.53 2.67 30.19
C PHE A 104 0.60 3.17 31.11
N ALA A 105 1.29 4.25 30.74
CA ALA A 105 2.31 4.87 31.59
C ALA A 105 1.74 5.29 32.95
N LYS A 106 0.55 5.92 32.96
CA LYS A 106 -0.17 6.29 34.20
C LYS A 106 -0.58 5.06 35.02
N TYR A 107 -0.92 3.95 34.37
CA TYR A 107 -1.19 2.69 35.07
C TYR A 107 0.08 2.13 35.72
N VAL A 108 1.17 2.02 34.97
CA VAL A 108 2.45 1.46 35.45
C VAL A 108 3.05 2.32 36.56
N SER A 109 2.91 3.65 36.52
CA SER A 109 3.43 4.54 37.57
C SER A 109 2.84 4.27 38.96
N ASN A 110 1.68 3.63 39.05
CA ASN A 110 1.04 3.27 40.32
C ASN A 110 1.48 1.88 40.85
N LEU A 111 2.30 1.15 40.09
CA LEU A 111 2.80 -0.17 40.46
C LEU A 111 4.19 -0.08 41.09
N ASN A 112 4.62 -1.17 41.74
CA ASN A 112 5.97 -1.27 42.27
C ASN A 112 7.00 -1.16 41.14
N ALA A 113 7.99 -0.27 41.30
CA ALA A 113 9.06 0.01 40.35
C ALA A 113 9.81 -1.26 39.89
N THR A 114 9.98 -2.24 40.77
CA THR A 114 10.62 -3.53 40.44
C THR A 114 9.92 -4.26 39.29
N ASN A 115 8.61 -4.07 39.13
CA ASN A 115 7.81 -4.76 38.12
C ASN A 115 7.56 -3.92 36.87
N HIS A 116 7.99 -2.65 36.82
CA HIS A 116 7.70 -1.76 35.68
C HIS A 116 8.21 -2.33 34.35
N GLY A 117 9.40 -2.94 34.37
CA GLY A 117 10.03 -3.51 33.18
C GLY A 117 9.17 -4.59 32.51
N ILE A 118 8.64 -5.54 33.30
CA ILE A 118 7.81 -6.62 32.74
C ILE A 118 6.51 -6.09 32.15
N PHE A 119 5.87 -5.10 32.79
CA PHE A 119 4.64 -4.50 32.26
C PHE A 119 4.89 -3.73 30.96
N TRP A 120 5.98 -2.98 30.87
CA TRP A 120 6.35 -2.29 29.63
C TRP A 120 6.62 -3.24 28.48
N ASP A 121 7.36 -4.33 28.72
CA ASP A 121 7.62 -5.32 27.67
C ASP A 121 6.33 -6.04 27.23
N GLN A 122 5.40 -6.32 28.16
CA GLN A 122 4.08 -6.87 27.81
C GLN A 122 3.29 -5.90 26.93
N PHE A 123 3.30 -4.62 27.27
CA PHE A 123 2.66 -3.57 26.47
C PHE A 123 3.28 -3.48 25.08
N ASP A 124 4.61 -3.44 24.97
CA ASP A 124 5.31 -3.33 23.71
C ASP A 124 5.02 -4.54 22.80
N TYR A 125 4.97 -5.75 23.37
CA TYR A 125 4.58 -6.95 22.63
C TYR A 125 3.16 -6.85 22.07
N LEU A 126 2.19 -6.50 22.92
CA LEU A 126 0.79 -6.33 22.50
C LEU A 126 0.63 -5.20 21.49
N HIS A 127 1.36 -4.09 21.67
CA HIS A 127 1.34 -2.96 20.78
C HIS A 127 1.87 -3.34 19.39
N ALA A 128 2.99 -4.05 19.33
CA ALA A 128 3.55 -4.55 18.08
C ALA A 128 2.57 -5.49 17.34
N LYS A 129 1.91 -6.39 18.08
CA LYS A 129 0.91 -7.32 17.53
C LYS A 129 -0.33 -6.59 17.00
N ILE A 130 -0.83 -5.59 17.72
CA ILE A 130 -1.94 -4.74 17.27
C ILE A 130 -1.53 -3.89 16.06
N SER A 131 -0.32 -3.36 16.02
CA SER A 131 0.21 -2.64 14.85
C SER A 131 0.18 -3.54 13.62
N LEU A 132 0.71 -4.76 13.74
CA LEU A 132 0.73 -5.72 12.64
C LEU A 132 -0.69 -6.11 12.18
N ALA A 133 -1.64 -6.22 13.10
CA ALA A 133 -3.05 -6.44 12.78
C ALA A 133 -3.68 -5.25 12.03
N ARG A 134 -3.34 -4.02 12.41
CA ARG A 134 -3.77 -2.80 11.70
C ARG A 134 -3.18 -2.75 10.30
N ASP A 135 -1.89 -3.05 10.15
CA ASP A 135 -1.22 -3.09 8.85
C ASP A 135 -1.88 -4.10 7.91
N ALA A 136 -2.21 -5.30 8.41
CA ALA A 136 -2.91 -6.33 7.65
C ALA A 136 -4.32 -5.89 7.22
N ARG A 137 -5.07 -5.25 8.12
CA ARG A 137 -6.40 -4.67 7.81
C ARG A 137 -6.30 -3.60 6.73
N ASP A 138 -5.37 -2.66 6.92
CA ASP A 138 -5.21 -1.50 6.03
C ASP A 138 -4.72 -1.93 4.66
N SER A 139 -3.92 -2.99 4.58
CA SER A 139 -3.53 -3.63 3.34
C SER A 139 -4.74 -4.14 2.53
N VAL A 140 -5.71 -4.79 3.18
CA VAL A 140 -6.95 -5.25 2.50
C VAL A 140 -7.78 -4.07 2.01
N ILE A 141 -7.92 -3.02 2.83
CA ILE A 141 -8.69 -1.82 2.46
C ILE A 141 -8.04 -1.12 1.25
N LYS A 142 -6.70 -0.98 1.25
CA LYS A 142 -5.95 -0.39 0.13
C LYS A 142 -6.09 -1.19 -1.17
N GLN A 143 -6.21 -2.50 -1.07
CA GLN A 143 -6.41 -3.39 -2.23
C GLN A 143 -7.87 -3.42 -2.73
N GLY A 144 -8.77 -2.61 -2.16
CA GLY A 144 -10.18 -2.54 -2.53
C GLY A 144 -11.04 -3.67 -1.94
N GLY A 145 -10.53 -4.40 -0.95
CA GLY A 145 -11.27 -5.43 -0.24
C GLY A 145 -12.40 -4.86 0.63
N THR A 146 -13.34 -5.72 1.01
CA THR A 146 -14.46 -5.33 1.86
C THR A 146 -14.02 -5.13 3.32
N PHE A 147 -14.79 -4.34 4.07
CA PHE A 147 -14.56 -4.17 5.51
C PHE A 147 -14.58 -5.51 6.28
N SER A 148 -15.44 -6.45 5.86
CA SER A 148 -15.52 -7.79 6.47
C SER A 148 -14.22 -8.57 6.30
N GLU A 149 -13.63 -8.55 5.10
CA GLU A 149 -12.35 -9.20 4.81
C GLU A 149 -11.19 -8.54 5.55
N ALA A 150 -11.18 -7.20 5.60
CA ALA A 150 -10.18 -6.44 6.33
C ALA A 150 -10.22 -6.75 7.84
N MET A 151 -11.42 -6.84 8.42
CA MET A 151 -11.60 -7.18 9.82
C MET A 151 -11.22 -8.64 10.10
N LYS A 152 -11.48 -9.56 9.17
CA LYS A 152 -11.02 -10.95 9.27
C LYS A 152 -9.49 -11.03 9.36
N GLN A 153 -8.77 -10.25 8.55
CA GLN A 153 -7.31 -10.15 8.64
C GLN A 153 -6.87 -9.52 9.97
N TYR A 154 -7.50 -8.43 10.40
CA TYR A 154 -7.22 -7.83 11.70
C TYR A 154 -7.30 -8.86 12.83
N VAL A 155 -8.41 -9.58 12.94
CA VAL A 155 -8.62 -10.59 13.99
C VAL A 155 -7.60 -11.73 13.88
N GLN A 156 -7.26 -12.15 12.65
CA GLN A 156 -6.28 -13.21 12.43
C GLN A 156 -4.90 -12.87 12.98
N PHE A 157 -4.46 -11.62 12.86
CA PHE A 157 -3.15 -11.17 13.36
C PHE A 157 -3.20 -10.66 14.81
N ALA A 158 -4.35 -10.15 15.25
CA ALA A 158 -4.55 -9.72 16.64
C ALA A 158 -4.70 -10.90 17.61
N LYS A 159 -5.21 -12.06 17.15
CA LYS A 159 -5.44 -13.22 18.02
C LYS A 159 -4.12 -13.72 18.63
N MET A 160 -4.16 -14.03 19.92
CA MET A 160 -3.04 -14.63 20.65
C MET A 160 -3.46 -16.01 21.15
N PRO A 161 -2.93 -17.10 20.58
CA PRO A 161 -3.12 -18.44 21.14
C PRO A 161 -2.58 -18.51 22.57
N LYS A 162 -3.22 -19.32 23.42
CA LYS A 162 -2.79 -19.51 24.82
C LYS A 162 -1.30 -19.85 24.94
N ILE A 163 -0.79 -20.70 24.04
CA ILE A 163 0.61 -21.13 24.05
C ILE A 163 1.58 -19.97 23.81
N GLU A 164 1.22 -19.05 22.92
CA GLU A 164 2.01 -17.86 22.63
C GLU A 164 2.04 -16.95 23.87
N MET A 165 0.88 -16.73 24.50
CA MET A 165 0.77 -15.96 25.75
C MET A 165 1.65 -16.56 26.85
N GLN A 166 1.60 -17.88 27.05
CA GLN A 166 2.40 -18.58 28.06
C GLN A 166 3.89 -18.46 27.79
N ASN A 167 4.32 -18.58 26.53
CA ASN A 167 5.71 -18.43 26.14
C ASN A 167 6.23 -17.02 26.41
N ILE A 168 5.48 -15.99 26.02
CA ILE A 168 5.87 -14.60 26.29
C ILE A 168 5.93 -14.32 27.79
N VAL A 169 4.95 -14.77 28.56
CA VAL A 169 4.97 -14.61 30.03
C VAL A 169 6.19 -15.30 30.63
N ARG A 170 6.52 -16.52 30.20
CA ARG A 170 7.72 -17.24 30.66
C ARG A 170 9.00 -16.45 30.34
N GLU A 171 9.16 -16.03 29.09
CA GLU A 171 10.34 -15.28 28.62
C GLU A 171 10.52 -13.97 29.37
N LEU A 172 9.44 -13.22 29.58
CA LEU A 172 9.51 -11.95 30.31
C LEU A 172 9.80 -12.14 31.80
N ASN A 173 9.26 -13.18 32.43
CA ASN A 173 9.59 -13.48 33.83
C ASN A 173 11.06 -13.86 33.99
N ILE A 174 11.65 -14.60 33.04
CA ILE A 174 13.09 -14.90 33.04
C ILE A 174 13.89 -13.62 32.79
N LYS A 175 13.53 -12.82 31.78
CA LYS A 175 14.22 -11.55 31.42
C LYS A 175 14.29 -10.57 32.59
N HIS A 176 13.23 -10.47 33.39
CA HIS A 176 13.14 -9.56 34.52
C HIS A 176 13.52 -10.19 35.87
N ASN A 177 14.14 -11.37 35.87
CA ASN A 177 14.58 -12.09 37.08
C ASN A 177 13.42 -12.40 38.07
N LEU A 178 12.20 -12.52 37.57
CA LEU A 178 11.01 -12.93 38.34
C LEU A 178 10.82 -14.45 38.37
N ALA A 179 11.53 -15.17 37.50
CA ALA A 179 11.61 -16.62 37.50
C ALA A 179 12.99 -17.11 37.06
N GLN A 180 13.38 -18.28 37.55
CA GLN A 180 14.61 -18.95 37.12
C GLN A 180 14.31 -19.89 35.95
N GLU A 181 15.23 -19.93 34.98
CA GLU A 181 15.08 -20.69 33.74
C GLU A 181 14.96 -22.21 34.00
N ASP A 182 15.75 -22.73 34.94
CA ASP A 182 15.73 -24.13 35.36
C ASP A 182 14.37 -24.55 35.94
N ILE A 183 13.76 -23.70 36.77
CA ILE A 183 12.42 -23.93 37.32
C ILE A 183 11.37 -23.87 36.20
N GLN A 184 11.46 -22.87 35.32
CA GLN A 184 10.51 -22.68 34.21
C GLN A 184 10.58 -23.80 33.17
N SER A 185 11.74 -24.44 33.02
CA SER A 185 11.93 -25.58 32.11
C SER A 185 11.15 -26.84 32.53
N ASN A 186 10.69 -26.91 33.78
CA ASN A 186 9.90 -28.04 34.30
C ASN A 186 8.43 -27.98 33.87
N PHE A 187 7.95 -26.87 33.32
CA PHE A 187 6.57 -26.75 32.85
C PHE A 187 6.47 -27.18 31.38
N ASP A 188 5.42 -27.93 31.05
CA ASP A 188 5.10 -28.29 29.68
C ASP A 188 4.61 -27.06 28.88
N MET A 189 4.38 -27.26 27.58
CA MET A 189 3.90 -26.22 26.66
C MET A 189 2.52 -25.64 27.04
N ASN A 190 1.80 -26.27 27.97
CA ASN A 190 0.50 -25.83 28.49
C ASN A 190 0.62 -25.17 29.87
N GLY A 191 1.84 -24.99 30.40
CA GLY A 191 2.11 -24.45 31.73
C GLY A 191 1.77 -25.42 32.85
N LYS A 192 1.79 -26.74 32.60
CA LYS A 192 1.54 -27.78 33.61
C LYS A 192 2.85 -28.44 34.00
N LEU A 193 2.98 -28.76 35.28
CA LEU A 193 4.01 -29.69 35.74
C LEU A 193 3.67 -31.11 35.25
N PRO A 194 4.67 -31.96 35.00
CA PRO A 194 4.45 -33.38 34.75
C PRO A 194 3.62 -33.98 35.88
N ARG A 195 2.40 -34.43 35.57
CA ARG A 195 1.57 -35.19 36.51
C ARG A 195 1.80 -36.66 36.25
N TYR A 196 2.22 -37.38 37.29
CA TYR A 196 2.28 -38.84 37.25
C TYR A 196 0.92 -39.35 37.74
N GLU A 197 0.38 -40.40 37.11
CA GLU A 197 -0.93 -40.98 37.51
C GLU A 197 -0.89 -41.63 38.90
N ASN A 198 0.30 -41.98 39.38
CA ASN A 198 0.54 -42.49 40.73
C ASN A 198 1.62 -41.63 41.40
N ASP A 199 1.25 -40.91 42.47
CA ASP A 199 2.14 -40.03 43.25
C ASP A 199 3.35 -40.74 43.88
N ILE A 200 3.40 -42.07 43.82
CA ILE A 200 4.51 -42.91 44.33
C ILE A 200 5.74 -42.83 43.41
N GLU A 201 5.55 -42.55 42.11
CA GLU A 201 6.64 -42.43 41.12
C GLU A 201 6.91 -40.97 40.68
N ALA A 202 6.24 -39.99 41.30
CA ALA A 202 6.43 -38.59 41.01
C ALA A 202 7.86 -38.14 41.40
N PRO A 203 8.72 -37.75 40.44
CA PRO A 203 10.02 -37.23 40.72
C PRO A 203 9.90 -35.84 41.36
N CYS A 204 10.44 -35.74 42.57
CA CYS A 204 10.54 -34.52 43.35
C CYS A 204 11.69 -33.64 42.81
N TYR A 205 11.36 -32.45 42.31
CA TYR A 205 12.37 -31.46 41.89
C TYR A 205 12.89 -30.72 43.13
N GLY A 206 14.07 -31.16 43.61
CA GLY A 206 14.72 -30.79 44.87
C GLY A 206 15.21 -32.03 45.67
N CYS A 207 14.73 -33.22 45.31
CA CYS A 207 15.19 -34.48 45.87
C CYS A 207 16.33 -35.06 45.02
N THR A 208 17.38 -35.57 45.66
CA THR A 208 18.61 -36.12 45.05
C THR A 208 18.42 -37.45 44.29
N ALA A 209 17.22 -37.76 43.78
CA ALA A 209 16.93 -38.98 43.04
C ALA A 209 16.43 -38.69 41.61
N LYS A 210 16.91 -39.50 40.65
CA LYS A 210 16.93 -39.27 39.20
C LYS A 210 15.55 -39.11 38.55
N ILE A 211 15.47 -38.12 37.66
CA ILE A 211 14.31 -37.86 36.80
C ILE A 211 14.71 -38.11 35.34
N SER A 212 13.97 -38.95 34.63
CA SER A 212 14.24 -39.32 33.24
C SER A 212 13.75 -38.24 32.27
N LYS A 213 14.64 -37.81 31.37
CA LYS A 213 14.46 -36.71 30.39
C LYS A 213 13.37 -37.02 29.36
N VAL A 214 12.52 -36.04 29.06
CA VAL A 214 11.77 -35.99 27.80
C VAL A 214 12.63 -35.28 26.75
N GLN A 215 12.78 -35.89 25.57
CA GLN A 215 13.50 -35.29 24.45
C GLN A 215 12.74 -34.07 23.91
N ILE A 216 13.43 -32.94 23.85
CA ILE A 216 12.97 -31.71 23.22
C ILE A 216 13.03 -31.91 21.70
N ASP A 217 11.89 -31.91 21.02
CA ASP A 217 11.86 -31.77 19.57
C ASP A 217 12.16 -30.30 19.21
N SER A 218 13.42 -30.04 18.87
CA SER A 218 13.98 -28.72 18.53
C SER A 218 13.36 -28.02 17.30
N LYS A 219 12.24 -28.52 16.76
CA LYS A 219 11.63 -28.02 15.52
C LYS A 219 10.51 -26.98 15.70
N GLN A 220 10.24 -26.53 16.93
CA GLN A 220 9.15 -25.59 17.23
C GLN A 220 9.56 -24.25 17.84
N SER A 221 10.82 -23.84 17.72
CA SER A 221 11.16 -22.42 17.82
C SER A 221 11.05 -21.80 16.43
N VAL A 222 9.96 -21.06 16.16
CA VAL A 222 9.94 -20.13 15.04
C VAL A 222 10.50 -18.81 15.58
N PRO A 223 11.75 -18.43 15.28
CA PRO A 223 12.22 -17.09 15.56
C PRO A 223 11.33 -16.10 14.82
N ILE A 224 10.83 -15.07 15.52
CA ILE A 224 10.13 -13.95 14.90
C ILE A 224 11.19 -13.08 14.21
N THR A 225 11.60 -13.49 13.03
CA THR A 225 12.33 -12.62 12.12
C THR A 225 11.32 -11.61 11.57
N ARG A 226 11.65 -10.33 11.67
CA ARG A 226 10.89 -9.22 11.07
C ARG A 226 10.94 -9.39 9.54
N THR A 227 10.03 -10.17 8.97
CA THR A 227 9.75 -10.08 7.53
C THR A 227 8.93 -8.81 7.35
N VAL A 228 9.62 -7.74 6.97
CA VAL A 228 8.98 -6.64 6.24
C VAL A 228 8.28 -7.31 5.07
N PHE A 229 6.95 -7.28 5.05
CA PHE A 229 6.21 -7.61 3.85
C PHE A 229 6.51 -6.47 2.87
N GLU A 230 7.56 -6.66 2.07
CA GLU A 230 7.65 -5.92 0.82
C GLU A 230 6.41 -6.25 0.00
N PRO A 231 5.77 -5.24 -0.62
CA PRO A 231 4.63 -5.47 -1.49
C PRO A 231 5.03 -6.53 -2.53
N LYS A 232 4.25 -7.61 -2.60
CA LYS A 232 4.47 -8.69 -3.56
C LYS A 232 4.51 -8.08 -4.97
N PRO A 233 5.59 -8.28 -5.76
CA PRO A 233 5.70 -7.77 -7.13
C PRO A 233 4.67 -8.35 -8.12
N THR A 234 3.80 -9.26 -7.67
CA THR A 234 2.77 -9.93 -8.47
C THR A 234 1.64 -8.99 -8.91
N GLN A 235 1.24 -7.98 -8.12
CA GLN A 235 0.15 -7.08 -8.54
C GLN A 235 0.61 -6.09 -9.64
N ILE A 236 1.87 -5.67 -9.62
CA ILE A 236 2.40 -4.74 -10.62
C ILE A 236 2.68 -5.46 -11.95
N SER A 237 3.13 -6.72 -11.93
CA SER A 237 3.26 -7.50 -13.17
C SER A 237 1.91 -7.70 -13.84
N ASP A 238 0.87 -8.09 -13.07
CA ASP A 238 -0.45 -8.37 -13.62
C ASP A 238 -1.11 -7.08 -14.17
N LEU A 239 -0.91 -5.94 -13.51
CA LEU A 239 -1.38 -4.63 -14.01
C LEU A 239 -0.61 -4.16 -15.25
N LYS A 240 0.70 -4.45 -15.35
CA LYS A 240 1.51 -4.14 -16.53
C LYS A 240 1.11 -5.02 -17.72
N ASP A 241 0.83 -6.29 -17.49
CA ASP A 241 0.37 -7.22 -18.52
C ASP A 241 -1.03 -6.81 -19.02
N SER A 242 -1.94 -6.45 -18.11
CA SER A 242 -3.27 -5.92 -18.47
C SER A 242 -3.20 -4.59 -19.23
N LEU A 243 -2.25 -3.71 -18.87
CA LEU A 243 -1.99 -2.47 -19.62
C LEU A 243 -1.46 -2.75 -21.02
N SER A 244 -0.56 -3.73 -21.16
CA SER A 244 -0.01 -4.16 -22.45
C SER A 244 -1.10 -4.74 -23.36
N ASP A 245 -1.99 -5.57 -22.83
CA ASP A 245 -3.12 -6.14 -23.58
C ASP A 245 -4.08 -5.04 -24.06
N LEU A 246 -4.41 -4.07 -23.20
CA LEU A 246 -5.24 -2.92 -23.57
C LEU A 246 -4.57 -2.03 -24.63
N GLN A 247 -3.25 -1.85 -24.57
CA GLN A 247 -2.50 -1.14 -25.61
C GLN A 247 -2.60 -1.86 -26.97
N SER A 248 -2.47 -3.19 -27.00
CA SER A 248 -2.61 -3.96 -28.23
C SER A 248 -4.03 -3.86 -28.81
N GLN A 249 -5.05 -4.01 -27.95
CA GLN A 249 -6.46 -3.91 -28.36
C GLN A 249 -6.84 -2.50 -28.84
N PHE A 250 -6.23 -1.46 -28.27
CA PHE A 250 -6.41 -0.08 -28.72
C PHE A 250 -5.88 0.13 -30.15
N LEU A 251 -4.69 -0.42 -30.45
CA LEU A 251 -4.06 -0.32 -31.78
C LEU A 251 -4.83 -1.10 -32.85
N GLU A 252 -5.47 -2.22 -32.49
CA GLU A 252 -6.23 -3.07 -33.41
C GLU A 252 -7.67 -2.59 -33.62
N SER A 253 -8.24 -1.83 -32.68
CA SER A 253 -9.63 -1.37 -32.75
C SER A 253 -9.81 -0.24 -33.77
N LYS A 254 -10.81 -0.37 -34.65
CA LYS A 254 -11.25 0.69 -35.60
C LYS A 254 -12.43 1.52 -35.07
N ASN A 255 -12.93 1.22 -33.87
CA ASN A 255 -14.11 1.87 -33.29
C ASN A 255 -13.70 2.97 -32.31
N ILE A 256 -13.99 4.23 -32.66
CA ILE A 256 -13.64 5.43 -31.87
C ILE A 256 -14.28 5.43 -30.48
N ILE A 257 -15.48 4.86 -30.32
CA ILE A 257 -16.17 4.78 -29.01
C ILE A 257 -15.47 3.72 -28.13
N ALA A 258 -15.09 2.59 -28.71
CA ALA A 258 -14.33 1.55 -28.01
C ALA A 258 -12.94 2.04 -27.61
N GLN A 259 -12.26 2.76 -28.49
CA GLN A 259 -10.96 3.40 -28.23
C GLN A 259 -11.02 4.38 -27.05
N LYS A 260 -12.05 5.23 -26.99
CA LYS A 260 -12.24 6.15 -25.84
C LYS A 260 -12.45 5.42 -24.51
N LYS A 261 -13.19 4.31 -24.54
CA LYS A 261 -13.40 3.47 -23.35
C LYS A 261 -12.09 2.81 -22.89
N MET A 262 -11.30 2.26 -23.82
CA MET A 262 -10.00 1.66 -23.52
C MET A 262 -9.01 2.68 -22.95
N VAL A 263 -8.96 3.91 -23.48
CA VAL A 263 -8.11 4.98 -22.93
C VAL A 263 -8.47 5.32 -21.47
N PHE A 264 -9.76 5.30 -21.13
CA PHE A 264 -10.20 5.48 -19.76
C PHE A 264 -9.73 4.34 -18.85
N GLU A 265 -9.88 3.09 -19.30
CA GLU A 265 -9.43 1.90 -18.56
C GLU A 265 -7.89 1.87 -18.38
N MET A 266 -7.13 2.28 -19.39
CA MET A 266 -5.67 2.41 -19.32
C MET A 266 -5.23 3.45 -18.30
N ASN A 267 -5.89 4.61 -18.24
CA ASN A 267 -5.58 5.66 -17.27
C ASN A 267 -5.85 5.21 -15.82
N GLU A 268 -6.92 4.43 -15.60
CA GLU A 268 -7.20 3.84 -14.29
C GLU A 268 -6.14 2.80 -13.89
N ILE A 269 -5.65 1.98 -14.83
CA ILE A 269 -4.56 1.02 -14.56
C ILE A 269 -3.24 1.74 -14.25
N ILE A 270 -2.88 2.76 -15.03
CA ILE A 270 -1.67 3.57 -14.80
C ILE A 270 -1.70 4.22 -13.42
N LYS A 271 -2.86 4.76 -13.02
CA LYS A 271 -3.06 5.36 -11.70
C LYS A 271 -2.84 4.33 -10.57
N ARG A 272 -3.39 3.11 -10.72
CA ARG A 272 -3.17 2.02 -9.75
C ARG A 272 -1.71 1.59 -9.67
N ILE A 273 -0.98 1.58 -10.79
CA ILE A 273 0.46 1.29 -10.80
C ILE A 273 1.23 2.38 -10.04
N GLN A 274 0.89 3.66 -10.21
CA GLN A 274 1.51 4.79 -9.49
C GLN A 274 1.22 4.77 -7.99
N GLU A 275 0.05 4.30 -7.57
CA GLU A 275 -0.31 4.16 -6.15
C GLU A 275 0.37 2.97 -5.45
N LEU A 276 0.92 2.02 -6.23
CA LEU A 276 1.63 0.82 -5.75
C LEU A 276 3.16 0.96 -5.79
N GLN A 277 3.69 2.06 -6.34
CA GLN A 277 5.13 2.40 -6.38
C GLN A 277 5.50 3.36 -5.24
#